data_AF-A0A542ZTL6-F1
#
_entry.id   AF-A0A542ZTL6-F1
#
_cell.length_a   1.000
_cell.length_b   1.000
_cell.length_c   1.000
_cell.angle_alpha   90.00
_cell.angle_beta   90.00
_cell.angle_gamma   90.00
#
_symmetry.space_group_name_H-M   'P 1'
#
loop_
_entity.id
_entity.type
_entity.pdbx_description
1 polymer ?
#
loop_
_entity_poly.entity_id
_entity_poly.type
_entity_poly.pdbx_seq_one_letter_code
_entity_poly.pdbx_strand_id
1 'polypeptide(L)'
;MNGERDTHTISFASLGELSDILADSDEVRGITAEEAAELDDDAIVCWCNNVTAGEIRAVISDGTANSLESVQRCTRATGGCGKCLGTVRAVVSCALHAE
;
A
#
# COMPACT_ATOMS: atom_id res chain seq x y z
N MET A 1 4.88 -46.84 -15.94
CA MET A 1 6.00 -46.08 -15.34
C MET A 1 6.47 -45.06 -16.36
N ASN A 2 6.18 -43.79 -16.06
CA ASN A 2 6.89 -42.56 -16.47
C ASN A 2 6.83 -42.21 -17.97
N GLY A 3 6.30 -41.08 -18.42
CA GLY A 3 5.71 -39.92 -17.76
C GLY A 3 5.40 -38.87 -18.84
N GLU A 4 4.12 -38.57 -19.02
CA GLU A 4 3.61 -37.51 -19.87
C GLU A 4 4.14 -36.15 -19.40
N ARG A 5 5.11 -35.62 -20.13
CA ARG A 5 5.43 -34.19 -20.14
C ARG A 5 4.84 -33.63 -21.42
N ASP A 6 3.56 -33.30 -21.36
CA ASP A 6 2.86 -32.53 -22.37
C ASP A 6 3.47 -31.13 -22.43
N THR A 7 4.41 -30.96 -23.35
CA THR A 7 4.87 -29.67 -23.83
C THR A 7 3.73 -29.03 -24.60
N HIS A 8 2.70 -28.55 -23.89
CA HIS A 8 1.70 -27.69 -24.50
C HIS A 8 2.42 -26.45 -25.03
N THR A 9 2.50 -26.40 -26.36
CA THR A 9 2.85 -25.25 -27.16
C THR A 9 2.18 -24.01 -26.57
N ILE A 10 2.97 -23.10 -26.01
CA ILE A 10 2.48 -21.77 -25.64
C ILE A 10 2.16 -21.08 -26.98
N SER A 11 0.93 -21.26 -27.44
CA SER A 11 0.37 -20.55 -28.57
C SER A 11 0.46 -19.06 -28.26
N PHE A 12 1.09 -18.30 -29.15
CA PHE A 12 1.12 -16.82 -29.15
C PHE A 12 -0.28 -16.19 -29.41
N ALA A 13 -1.36 -16.90 -29.09
CA ALA A 13 -2.70 -16.34 -28.99
C ALA A 13 -2.78 -15.65 -27.62
N SER A 14 -3.08 -14.36 -27.48
CA SER A 14 -3.27 -13.28 -28.44
C SER A 14 -2.78 -12.03 -27.73
N LEU A 15 -2.02 -11.16 -28.40
CA LEU A 15 -1.61 -9.86 -27.85
C LEU A 15 -2.80 -9.01 -27.34
N GLY A 16 -4.04 -9.37 -27.69
CA GLY A 16 -5.27 -8.79 -27.16
C GLY A 16 -5.67 -9.20 -25.74
N GLU A 17 -5.24 -10.35 -25.21
CA GLU A 17 -5.52 -10.72 -23.81
C GLU A 17 -4.55 -10.01 -22.83
N LEU A 18 -3.39 -9.59 -23.32
CA LEU A 18 -2.46 -8.74 -22.58
C LEU A 18 -2.99 -7.31 -22.40
N SER A 19 -3.82 -6.79 -23.31
CA SER A 19 -4.44 -5.48 -23.12
C SER A 19 -5.51 -5.49 -22.03
N ASP A 20 -6.17 -6.61 -21.76
CA ASP A 20 -7.13 -6.72 -20.65
C ASP A 20 -6.41 -6.78 -19.29
N ILE A 21 -5.25 -7.44 -19.22
CA ILE A 21 -4.36 -7.43 -18.04
C ILE A 21 -3.76 -6.03 -17.80
N LEU A 22 -3.41 -5.31 -18.87
CA LEU A 22 -2.86 -3.96 -18.78
C LEU A 22 -3.94 -2.88 -18.61
N ALA A 23 -5.19 -3.15 -18.95
CA ALA A 23 -6.32 -2.26 -18.69
C ALA A 23 -6.73 -2.25 -17.20
N ASP A 24 -6.35 -3.28 -16.43
CA ASP A 24 -6.43 -3.31 -14.97
C ASP A 24 -5.26 -2.55 -14.29
N SER A 25 -4.35 -1.94 -15.07
CA SER A 25 -3.16 -1.22 -14.53
C SER A 25 -3.47 0.07 -13.75
N ASP A 26 -4.72 0.33 -13.38
CA ASP A 26 -5.08 1.55 -12.64
C ASP A 26 -4.83 1.46 -11.12
N GLU A 27 -4.75 0.28 -10.50
CA GLU A 27 -4.80 0.21 -9.02
C GLU A 27 -3.46 -0.08 -8.32
N VAL A 28 -2.44 0.74 -8.60
CA VAL A 28 -1.37 1.03 -7.62
C VAL A 28 -1.31 2.54 -7.34
N ARG A 29 -2.45 3.22 -7.32
CA ARG A 29 -2.55 4.58 -6.75
C ARG A 29 -2.78 4.46 -5.25
N GLY A 30 -1.86 5.03 -4.47
CA GLY A 30 -2.19 5.39 -3.10
C GLY A 30 -3.34 6.40 -3.06
N ILE A 31 -3.96 6.55 -1.90
CA ILE A 31 -5.07 7.47 -1.66
C ILE A 31 -4.60 8.92 -1.50
N THR A 32 -5.50 9.89 -1.62
CA THR A 32 -5.24 11.31 -1.33
C THR A 32 -5.27 11.58 0.18
N ALA A 33 -4.88 12.80 0.59
CA ALA A 33 -4.91 13.19 2.00
C ALA A 33 -6.36 13.30 2.53
N GLU A 34 -7.29 13.73 1.68
CA GLU A 34 -8.72 13.82 2.01
C GLU A 34 -9.33 12.43 2.23
N GLU A 35 -9.05 11.50 1.32
CA GLU A 35 -9.44 10.08 1.49
C GLU A 35 -8.79 9.47 2.74
N ALA A 36 -7.55 9.85 3.06
CA ALA A 36 -6.87 9.42 4.27
C ALA A 36 -7.48 10.00 5.55
N ALA A 37 -8.08 11.19 5.48
CA ALA A 37 -8.80 11.80 6.59
C ALA A 37 -10.08 11.02 6.95
N GLU A 38 -10.71 10.41 5.96
CA GLU A 38 -11.93 9.60 6.12
C GLU A 38 -11.66 8.17 6.60
N LEU A 39 -10.40 7.73 6.66
CA LEU A 39 -10.06 6.40 7.18
C LEU A 39 -10.32 6.32 8.69
N ASP A 40 -11.04 5.27 9.11
CA ASP A 40 -11.18 4.88 10.52
C ASP A 40 -9.80 4.60 11.16
N ASP A 41 -9.68 4.88 12.46
CA ASP A 41 -8.44 4.63 13.21
C ASP A 41 -8.01 3.16 13.20
N ASP A 42 -8.95 2.22 13.17
CA ASP A 42 -8.67 0.78 13.14
C ASP A 42 -8.29 0.26 11.74
N ALA A 43 -8.36 1.10 10.70
CA ALA A 43 -8.04 0.69 9.34
C ALA A 43 -6.57 0.31 9.20
N ILE A 44 -6.30 -0.94 8.78
CA ILE A 44 -4.93 -1.43 8.56
C ILE A 44 -4.34 -0.79 7.31
N VAL A 45 -3.33 0.05 7.50
CA VAL A 45 -2.61 0.74 6.43
C VAL A 45 -1.37 -0.05 5.99
N CYS A 46 -0.65 -0.68 6.92
CA CYS A 46 0.50 -1.53 6.62
C CYS A 46 0.26 -2.97 7.09
N TRP A 47 -0.14 -3.85 6.17
CA TRP A 47 -0.37 -5.25 6.50
C TRP A 47 0.88 -5.99 7.00
N CYS A 48 2.05 -5.72 6.40
CA CYS A 48 3.29 -6.43 6.77
C CYS A 48 3.73 -6.22 8.22
N ASN A 49 3.46 -5.04 8.78
CA ASN A 49 3.85 -4.69 10.15
C ASN A 49 2.63 -4.47 11.06
N ASN A 50 1.43 -4.79 10.56
CA ASN A 50 0.15 -4.60 11.25
C ASN A 50 -0.02 -3.19 11.84
N VAL A 51 0.21 -2.16 11.02
CA VAL A 51 0.08 -0.75 11.44
C VAL A 51 -1.24 -0.19 10.93
N THR A 52 -1.99 0.43 11.83
CA THR A 52 -3.26 1.10 11.58
C THR A 52 -3.09 2.60 11.27
N ALA A 53 -4.13 3.22 10.70
CA ALA A 53 -4.16 4.67 10.52
C ALA A 53 -4.13 5.42 11.85
N GLY A 54 -4.82 4.90 12.88
CA GLY A 54 -4.86 5.44 14.22
C GLY A 54 -3.49 5.43 14.91
N GLU A 55 -2.70 4.37 14.75
CA GLU A 55 -1.33 4.32 15.28
C GLU A 55 -0.43 5.40 14.65
N ILE A 56 -0.56 5.65 13.35
CA ILE A 56 0.18 6.73 12.66
C ILE A 56 -0.27 8.10 13.19
N ARG A 57 -1.57 8.31 13.34
CA ARG A 57 -2.12 9.56 13.89
C ARG A 57 -1.72 9.78 15.34
N ALA A 58 -1.67 8.73 16.15
CA ALA A 58 -1.28 8.79 17.55
C ALA A 58 0.17 9.26 17.72
N VAL A 59 1.12 8.66 17.00
CA VAL A 59 2.55 9.05 17.09
C VAL A 59 2.83 10.45 16.56
N ILE A 60 1.95 11.00 15.71
CA ILE A 60 2.03 12.39 15.27
C ILE A 60 1.44 13.32 16.34
N SER A 61 0.27 12.98 16.86
CA SER A 61 -0.47 13.78 17.84
C SER A 61 0.25 13.89 19.18
N ASP A 62 0.95 12.84 19.60
CA ASP A 62 1.75 12.83 20.83
C ASP A 62 3.14 13.50 20.67
N GLY A 63 3.50 13.91 19.45
CA GLY A 63 4.76 14.56 19.11
C GLY A 63 5.96 13.62 18.95
N THR A 64 5.77 12.30 19.01
CA THR A 64 6.83 11.30 18.80
C THR A 64 7.38 11.34 17.37
N ALA A 65 6.54 11.67 16.39
CA ALA A 65 6.90 11.77 14.98
C ALA A 65 6.38 13.07 14.36
N ASN A 66 7.24 13.75 13.60
CA ASN A 66 6.94 15.00 12.90
C ASN A 66 7.26 14.93 11.40
N SER A 67 7.52 13.73 10.89
CA SER A 67 7.86 13.47 9.50
C SER A 67 7.53 12.02 9.14
N LEU A 68 7.40 11.75 7.84
CA LEU A 68 7.23 10.39 7.33
C LEU A 68 8.35 9.46 7.81
N GLU A 69 9.59 9.93 7.80
CA GLU A 69 10.76 9.15 8.22
C GLU A 69 10.69 8.79 9.71
N SER A 70 10.28 9.74 10.57
CA SER A 70 10.06 9.47 11.99
C SER A 70 8.94 8.46 12.21
N VAL A 71 7.82 8.58 11.48
CA VAL A 71 6.71 7.61 11.52
C VAL A 71 7.19 6.21 11.14
N GLN A 72 7.99 6.08 10.07
CA GLN A 72 8.56 4.81 9.64
C GLN A 72 9.45 4.18 10.72
N ARG A 73 10.26 4.99 11.42
CA ARG A 73 11.11 4.49 12.52
C ARG A 73 10.30 4.01 13.73
N CYS A 74 9.25 4.74 14.09
CA CYS A 74 8.45 4.44 15.29
C CYS A 74 7.49 3.26 15.07
N THR A 75 6.85 3.19 13.89
CA THR A 75 5.79 2.21 13.59
C THR A 75 6.26 1.03 12.75
N ARG A 76 7.44 1.15 12.10
CA ARG A 76 7.95 0.21 11.08
C ARG A 76 7.12 0.15 9.80
N ALA A 77 6.11 1.01 9.63
CA ALA A 77 5.37 1.11 8.38
C ALA A 77 6.33 1.33 7.20
N THR A 78 5.99 0.79 6.03
CA THR A 78 6.78 0.83 4.77
C THR A 78 8.13 0.09 4.76
N GLY A 79 8.65 -0.39 5.90
CA GLY A 79 9.93 -1.12 5.96
C GLY A 79 9.90 -2.58 5.46
N GLY A 80 8.75 -3.06 4.97
CA GLY A 80 8.54 -4.43 4.46
C GLY A 80 8.41 -4.46 2.93
N CYS A 81 7.21 -4.75 2.43
CA CYS A 81 6.95 -4.87 0.98
C CYS A 81 6.78 -3.53 0.23
N GLY A 82 6.71 -2.40 0.93
CA GLY A 82 6.58 -1.06 0.34
C GLY A 82 5.21 -0.70 -0.26
N LYS A 83 4.28 -1.66 -0.44
CA LYS A 83 2.98 -1.43 -1.11
C LYS A 83 2.11 -0.34 -0.46
N CYS A 84 2.24 -0.15 0.85
CA CYS A 84 1.49 0.84 1.62
C CYS A 84 2.09 2.26 1.58
N LEU A 85 3.22 2.49 0.91
CA LEU A 85 3.94 3.78 0.98
C LEU A 85 3.08 4.97 0.58
N GLY A 86 2.26 4.83 -0.46
CA GLY A 86 1.34 5.88 -0.90
C GLY A 86 0.32 6.24 0.19
N THR A 87 -0.37 5.25 0.73
CA THR A 87 -1.36 5.41 1.80
C THR A 87 -0.75 5.96 3.09
N VAL A 88 0.42 5.44 3.52
CA VAL A 88 1.12 5.94 4.71
C VAL A 88 1.48 7.42 4.54
N ARG A 89 2.00 7.81 3.36
CA ARG A 89 2.33 9.21 3.08
C ARG A 89 1.09 10.10 3.15
N ALA A 90 -0.04 9.65 2.61
CA ALA A 90 -1.30 10.39 2.65
C ALA A 90 -1.81 10.59 4.09
N VAL A 91 -1.81 9.53 4.91
CA VAL A 91 -2.19 9.61 6.34
C VAL A 91 -1.27 10.55 7.11
N VAL A 92 0.05 10.47 6.89
CA VAL A 92 1.02 11.37 7.54
C VAL A 92 0.80 12.82 7.12
N SER A 93 0.61 13.07 5.82
CA SER A 93 0.32 14.41 5.31
C SER A 93 -0.98 14.97 5.89
N CYS A 94 -2.05 14.17 5.94
CA CYS A 94 -3.29 14.57 6.57
C CYS A 94 -3.10 14.91 8.06
N ALA A 95 -2.42 14.06 8.82
CA ALA A 95 -2.25 14.23 10.26
C ALA A 95 -1.36 15.42 10.65
N LEU A 96 -0.34 15.74 9.84
CA LEU A 96 0.53 16.90 10.07
C LEU A 96 -0.10 18.24 9.63
N HIS A 97 -1.13 18.20 8.81
CA HIS A 97 -1.80 19.38 8.24
C HIS A 97 -3.29 19.47 8.63
N ALA A 98 -3.72 18.70 9.64
CA ALA A 98 -5.04 18.83 10.23
C ALA A 98 -5.05 20.08 11.14
N GLU A 99 -5.67 21.16 10.66
CA GLU A 99 -5.88 22.42 11.41
C GLU A 99 -7.18 22.38 12.23
#